data_AF-X0PD34-F1
#
_entry.id   AF-X0PD34-F1
#
_cell.length_a   1.000
_cell.length_b   1.000
_cell.length_c   1.000
_cell.angle_alpha   90.00
_cell.angle_beta   90.00
_cell.angle_gamma   90.00
#
_symmetry.space_group_name_H-M   'P 1'
#
loop_
_entity.id
_entity.type
_entity.pdbx_description
1 polymer ?
#
loop_
_entity_poly.entity_id
_entity_poly.type
_entity_poly.pdbx_seq_one_letter_code
_entity_poly.pdbx_strand_id
1 'polypeptide(L)' 'MSDNLFILLFAGIPGIFVTILGIQLFRNKWLRLIAGNTFGDVPKSETDRLHKPLGIICIIFGLFLIVIGVAGWLGAI' A
#
# COMPACT_ATOMS: atom_id res chain seq x y z
N MET A 1 8.15 -18.11 -19.95
CA MET A 1 8.19 -17.48 -18.61
C MET A 1 7.66 -18.51 -17.64
N SER A 2 8.37 -18.86 -16.56
CA SER A 2 7.84 -19.86 -15.61
C SER A 2 6.65 -19.29 -14.85
N ASP A 3 5.65 -20.11 -14.56
CA ASP A 3 4.41 -19.69 -13.87
C ASP A 3 4.73 -19.05 -12.50
N ASN A 4 5.76 -19.54 -11.82
CA ASN A 4 6.28 -19.00 -10.57
C ASN A 4 6.80 -17.55 -10.71
N LEU A 5 7.46 -17.24 -11.83
CA LEU A 5 7.93 -15.88 -12.13
C LEU A 5 6.75 -14.97 -12.46
N PHE A 6 5.71 -15.50 -13.10
CA PHE A 6 4.50 -14.74 -13.41
C PHE A 6 3.78 -14.31 -12.13
N ILE A 7 3.62 -15.22 -11.16
CA ILE A 7 3.00 -14.91 -9.86
C ILE A 7 3.80 -13.84 -9.11
N LEU A 8 5.14 -13.92 -9.12
CA LEU A 8 5.99 -12.91 -8.49
C LEU A 8 5.81 -11.52 -9.13
N LEU A 9 5.75 -11.44 -10.46
CA LEU A 9 5.58 -10.16 -11.17
C LEU A 9 4.19 -9.55 -10.97
N PHE A 10 3.13 -10.37 -10.87
CA PHE A 10 1.75 -9.89 -10.80
C PHE A 10 1.17 -9.79 -9.38
N ALA A 11 1.76 -10.47 -8.39
CA ALA A 11 1.36 -10.34 -6.98
C ALA A 11 2.45 -9.65 -6.14
N GLY A 12 3.71 -10.07 -6.28
CA GLY A 12 4.82 -9.56 -5.46
C GLY A 12 5.14 -8.09 -5.73
N ILE A 13 5.43 -7.73 -6.98
CA ILE A 13 5.77 -6.34 -7.35
C ILE A 13 4.63 -5.36 -7.04
N PRO A 14 3.36 -5.64 -7.41
CA PRO A 14 2.24 -4.78 -7.04
C PRO A 14 2.04 -4.70 -5.53
N GLY A 15 2.28 -5.79 -4.79
CA GLY A 15 2.25 -5.79 -3.33
C GLY A 15 3.24 -4.79 -2.71
N ILE A 16 4.48 -4.77 -3.20
CA ILE A 16 5.50 -3.79 -2.77
C ILE A 16 5.03 -2.36 -3.03
N PHE A 17 4.49 -2.09 -4.22
CA PHE A 17 3.99 -0.77 -4.58
C PHE A 17 2.83 -0.33 -3.66
N VAL A 18 1.88 -1.22 -3.40
CA VAL A 18 0.73 -0.96 -2.50
C VAL A 18 1.20 -0.72 -1.06
N THR A 19 2.18 -1.48 -0.56
CA THR A 19 2.77 -1.24 0.77
C THR A 19 3.43 0.13 0.86
N ILE A 20 4.18 0.54 -0.17
CA ILE A 20 4.80 1.87 -0.23
C ILE A 20 3.73 2.97 -0.20
N LEU A 21 2.65 2.81 -0.97
CA LEU A 21 1.53 3.75 -0.96
C LEU A 21 0.85 3.81 0.42
N GLY A 22 0.62 2.66 1.07
CA GLY A 22 0.06 2.59 2.42
C GLY A 22 0.91 3.33 3.45
N ILE A 23 2.25 3.18 3.40
CA ILE A 23 3.18 3.92 4.25
C ILE A 23 3.11 5.43 3.98
N GLN A 24 3.03 5.83 2.71
CA GLN A 24 2.94 7.24 2.33
C GLN A 24 1.61 7.88 2.74
N LEU A 25 0.50 7.13 2.67
CA LEU A 25 -0.81 7.50 3.21
C LEU A 25 -0.77 7.63 4.74
N PHE A 26 -0.17 6.66 5.43
CA PHE A 26 0.01 6.67 6.88
C PHE A 26 0.81 7.89 7.37
N ARG A 27 1.82 8.31 6.60
CA ARG A 27 2.60 9.53 6.87
C ARG A 27 1.85 10.85 6.60
N ASN A 28 0.57 10.79 6.22
CA ASN A 28 -0.34 11.91 5.95
C ASN A 28 0.13 12.91 4.88
N LYS A 29 1.19 12.61 4.12
CA LYS A 29 1.69 13.50 3.07
C LYS A 29 0.77 13.50 1.85
N TRP A 30 0.28 12.33 1.46
CA TRP A 30 -0.55 12.17 0.28
C TRP A 30 -2.02 12.53 0.53
N LEU A 31 -2.55 12.25 1.72
CA LEU A 31 -3.92 12.64 2.04
C LEU A 31 -4.09 14.17 2.08
N ARG A 32 -3.08 14.92 2.54
CA ARG A 32 -3.05 16.38 2.42
C ARG A 32 -3.04 16.86 0.97
N LEU A 33 -2.28 16.19 0.09
CA LEU A 33 -2.21 16.54 -1.33
C LEU A 33 -3.55 16.23 -2.06
N ILE A 34 -4.13 15.06 -1.81
CA ILE A 34 -5.39 14.62 -2.43
C ILE A 34 -6.58 15.45 -1.93
N ALA A 35 -6.59 15.83 -0.66
CA ALA A 35 -7.64 16.68 -0.08
C ALA A 35 -7.55 18.15 -0.55
N GLY A 36 -6.63 18.50 -1.46
CA GLY A 36 -6.39 19.88 -1.87
C GLY A 36 -5.79 20.76 -0.77
N ASN A 37 -5.44 20.16 0.37
CA ASN A 37 -4.96 20.83 1.58
C ASN A 37 -3.45 21.10 1.54
N THR A 38 -2.96 21.56 0.38
CA THR A 38 -1.54 21.84 0.13
C THR A 38 -1.05 22.95 1.07
N PHE A 39 -1.92 23.90 1.42
CA PHE A 39 -1.59 25.09 2.22
C PHE A 39 -2.01 25.03 3.70
N GLY A 40 -2.73 24.00 4.14
CA GLY A 40 -3.11 23.83 5.56
C GLY A 40 -4.50 24.38 5.94
N ASP A 41 -5.36 24.66 4.96
CA ASP A 41 -6.73 25.13 5.11
C ASP A 41 -7.68 24.15 5.83
N VAL A 42 -7.44 22.83 5.73
CA VAL A 42 -8.27 21.81 6.41
C VAL A 42 -7.65 21.43 7.77
N PRO A 43 -8.41 21.49 8.88
CA PRO A 43 -7.91 21.15 10.20
C PRO A 43 -7.43 19.69 10.24
N LYS A 44 -6.23 19.48 10.80
CA LYS A 44 -5.58 18.16 10.91
C LYS A 44 -6.50 17.07 11.46
N SER A 45 -7.47 17.42 12.29
CA SER A 45 -8.36 16.48 12.99
C SER A 45 -9.25 15.64 12.09
N GLU A 46 -9.69 16.14 10.93
CA GLU A 46 -10.54 15.36 10.02
C GLU A 46 -9.74 14.41 9.14
N THR A 47 -8.63 14.91 8.59
CA THR A 47 -7.72 14.11 7.77
C THR A 47 -6.98 13.06 8.61
N ASP A 48 -6.71 13.38 9.89
CA ASP A 48 -6.03 12.46 10.82
C ASP A 48 -6.89 11.26 11.28
N ARG A 49 -8.20 11.27 10.99
CA ARG A 49 -9.06 10.17 11.41
C ARG A 49 -9.06 9.01 10.42
N LEU A 50 -8.89 9.30 9.14
CA LEU A 50 -9.01 8.32 8.05
C LEU A 50 -7.67 7.82 7.52
N HIS A 51 -6.63 8.63 7.59
CA HIS A 51 -5.30 8.29 7.05
C HIS A 51 -4.60 7.10 7.75
N LYS A 52 -4.78 6.93 9.06
CA LYS A 52 -4.22 5.83 9.85
C LYS A 52 -4.89 4.50 9.49
N PRO A 53 -6.23 4.35 9.57
CA PRO A 53 -6.87 3.10 9.20
C PRO A 53 -6.67 2.77 7.72
N LEU A 54 -6.79 3.74 6.79
CA LEU A 54 -6.51 3.48 5.37
C LEU A 54 -5.06 3.03 5.14
N GLY A 55 -4.09 3.74 5.72
CA GLY A 55 -2.68 3.41 5.57
C GLY A 55 -2.37 2.00 6.09
N ILE A 56 -2.92 1.64 7.25
CA ILE A 56 -2.79 0.30 7.84
C ILE A 56 -3.42 -0.77 6.93
N ILE A 57 -4.63 -0.55 6.42
CA ILE A 57 -5.30 -1.49 5.51
C ILE A 57 -4.47 -1.71 4.24
N CYS A 58 -3.97 -0.63 3.62
CA CYS A 58 -3.10 -0.73 2.44
C CYS A 58 -1.80 -1.47 2.73
N ILE A 59 -1.18 -1.26 3.90
CA ILE A 59 0.03 -1.98 4.30
C ILE A 59 -0.25 -3.47 4.46
N ILE A 60 -1.32 -3.84 5.18
CA ILE A 60 -1.71 -5.23 5.41
C ILE A 60 -2.00 -5.93 4.06
N PHE A 61 -2.76 -5.28 3.19
CA PHE A 61 -3.09 -5.83 1.88
C PHE A 61 -1.85 -5.97 0.98
N GLY A 62 -0.96 -4.97 0.97
CA GLY A 62 0.30 -5.05 0.23
C GLY A 62 1.22 -6.17 0.75
N LEU A 63 1.34 -6.32 2.07
CA LEU A 63 2.10 -7.42 2.68
C LEU A 63 1.52 -8.78 2.31
N PHE A 64 0.19 -8.92 2.32
CA PHE A 64 -0.48 -10.16 1.91
C PHE A 64 -0.14 -10.53 0.46
N LEU A 65 -0.17 -9.56 -0.46
CA LEU A 65 0.21 -9.76 -1.86
C LEU A 65 1.70 -10.13 -2.02
N ILE A 66 2.59 -9.54 -1.22
CA ILE A 66 4.01 -9.90 -1.20
C ILE A 66 4.18 -11.36 -0.75
N VAL A 67 3.49 -11.78 0.31
CA VAL A 67 3.54 -13.17 0.80
C VAL A 67 3.06 -14.14 -0.27
N ILE A 68 1.95 -13.85 -0.95
CA ILE A 68 1.47 -14.69 -2.07
C ILE A 68 2.50 -14.72 -3.20
N GLY A 69 3.04 -13.57 -3.58
CA GLY A 69 4.04 -13.47 -4.65
C GLY A 69 5.30 -14.28 -4.35
N VAL A 70 5.81 -14.20 -3.12
CA VAL A 70 6.99 -14.96 -2.68
C VAL A 70 6.68 -16.45 -2.54
N ALA A 71 5.53 -16.81 -1.97
CA ALA A 71 5.13 -18.21 -1.81
C ALA A 71 4.92 -18.92 -3.16
N GLY A 72 4.26 -18.26 -4.13
CA GLY A 72 4.12 -18.77 -5.49
C GLY A 72 5.44 -18.82 -6.25
N TRP A 73 6.37 -17.89 -5.98
CA TRP A 73 7.71 -17.97 -6.57
C TRP A 73 8.51 -19.18 -6.06
N LEU A 74 8.40 -19.47 -4.75
CA LEU A 74 9.02 -20.63 -4.10
C LEU A 74 8.34 -21.97 -4.47
N GLY A 75 7.21 -21.95 -5.18
CA GLY A 75 6.44 -23.15 -5.52
C GLY A 75 5.69 -23.76 -4.34
N ALA A 76 5.40 -22.96 -3.30
CA ALA A 76 4.58 -23.37 -2.17
C ALA A 76 3.06 -23.28 -2.46
N ILE A 77 2.71 -22.71 -3.61
CA ILE A 77 1.37 -22.50 -4.17
C ILE A 77 1.48 -22.65 -5.68
#